data_AF-A0A0G1K7M8-F1
#
_entry.id   AF-A0A0G1K7M8-F1
#
_cell.length_a   1.000
_cell.length_b   1.000
_cell.length_c   1.000
_cell.angle_alpha   90.00
_cell.angle_beta   90.00
_cell.angle_gamma   90.00
#
_symmetry.space_group_name_H-M   'P 1'
#
loop_
_entity.id
_entity.type
_entity.pdbx_description
1 polymer ?
#
loop_
_entity_poly.entity_id
_entity_poly.type
_entity_poly.pdbx_seq_one_letter_code
_entity_poly.pdbx_strand_id
1 'polypeptide(L)'
;MFTVFFLTLAGVVIAIAIGTFWYSMATPMGRLHMKYLGFDKLSPEEQKQKIEEAKPAMPKVYAGQMLLSLLESFAVVIIITMSMQNGVPFLVALGFVVFNWLCFMVPVNGSQILWGNVERGIAWKKFFSDIMANLVTLLAIAGVAGLFA
;
A
#
# COMPACT_ATOMS: atom_id res chain seq x y z
N MET A 1 4.33 -22.17 11.80
CA MET A 1 3.15 -21.31 12.04
C MET A 1 3.46 -20.09 12.91
N PHE A 2 4.15 -20.21 14.05
CA PHE A 2 4.55 -19.04 14.86
C PHE A 2 5.40 -18.01 14.09
N THR A 3 6.36 -18.45 13.27
CA THR A 3 7.17 -17.56 12.43
C THR A 3 6.32 -16.74 11.45
N VAL A 4 5.33 -17.38 10.80
CA VAL A 4 4.41 -16.73 9.86
C VAL A 4 3.60 -15.63 10.56
N PHE A 5 3.13 -15.89 11.78
CA PHE A 5 2.37 -14.89 12.55
C PHE A 5 3.21 -13.64 12.85
N PHE A 6 4.44 -13.80 13.37
CA PHE A 6 5.30 -12.66 13.68
C PHE A 6 5.76 -11.92 12.42
N LEU A 7 6.09 -12.63 11.34
CA LEU A 7 6.43 -12.02 10.06
C LEU A 7 5.23 -11.24 9.48
N THR A 8 4.01 -11.75 9.66
CA THR A 8 2.80 -11.05 9.25
C THR A 8 2.64 -9.73 10.01
N LEU A 9 2.83 -9.73 11.33
CA LEU A 9 2.79 -8.50 12.14
C LEU A 9 3.90 -7.52 11.74
N ALA A 10 5.11 -8.02 11.49
CA ALA A 10 6.21 -7.20 10.99
C ALA A 10 5.86 -6.57 9.64
N GLY A 11 5.22 -7.31 8.73
CA GLY A 11 4.78 -6.79 7.46
C GLY A 11 3.68 -5.73 7.56
N VAL A 12 2.80 -5.80 8.57
CA VAL A 12 1.85 -4.70 8.87
C VAL A 12 2.59 -3.43 9.23
N VAL A 13 3.61 -3.53 10.09
CA VAL A 13 4.43 -2.37 10.48
C VAL A 13 5.15 -1.78 9.26
N ILE A 14 5.69 -2.63 8.39
CA ILE A 14 6.33 -2.23 7.13
C ILE A 14 5.34 -1.48 6.24
N ALA A 15 4.14 -2.01 6.02
CA ALA A 15 3.11 -1.38 5.20
C ALA A 15 2.69 -0.01 5.76
N ILE A 16 2.51 0.10 7.07
CA ILE A 16 2.19 1.38 7.73
C ILE A 16 3.33 2.39 7.57
N ALA A 17 4.58 1.96 7.76
CA ALA A 17 5.74 2.83 7.63
C ALA A 17 5.91 3.35 6.19
N ILE A 18 5.81 2.45 5.20
CA ILE A 18 5.88 2.81 3.79
C ILE A 18 4.72 3.73 3.42
N GLY A 19 3.48 3.38 3.77
CA GLY A 19 2.31 4.22 3.49
C GLY A 19 2.43 5.61 4.10
N THR A 20 2.86 5.71 5.36
CA THR A 20 3.06 7.00 6.05
C THR A 20 4.08 7.87 5.33
N PHE A 21 5.22 7.29 4.92
CA PHE A 21 6.24 8.04 4.20
C PHE A 21 5.80 8.39 2.77
N TRP A 22 5.24 7.42 2.05
CA TRP A 22 4.82 7.57 0.65
C TRP A 22 3.76 8.65 0.48
N TYR A 23 2.78 8.71 1.39
CA TYR A 23 1.68 9.67 1.32
C TYR A 23 1.91 10.94 2.16
N SER A 24 3.08 11.09 2.80
CA SER A 24 3.46 12.33 3.49
C SER A 24 3.64 13.50 2.52
N MET A 25 3.20 14.70 2.92
CA MET A 25 3.42 15.95 2.15
C MET A 25 4.91 16.26 1.90
N ALA A 26 5.82 15.64 2.64
CA ALA A 26 7.26 15.75 2.41
C ALA A 26 7.68 15.14 1.05
N THR A 27 6.95 14.14 0.54
CA THR A 27 7.32 13.43 -0.68
C THR A 27 6.56 13.95 -1.91
N PRO A 28 7.13 13.79 -3.13
CA PRO A 28 6.40 14.10 -4.36
C PRO A 28 5.08 13.33 -4.49
N MET A 29 5.05 12.09 -4.00
CA MET A 29 3.87 11.23 -4.07
C MET A 29 2.78 11.66 -3.10
N GLY A 30 3.12 12.07 -1.88
CA GLY A 30 2.15 12.66 -0.96
C GLY A 30 1.62 14.01 -1.44
N ARG A 31 2.47 14.86 -2.04
CA ARG A 31 2.00 16.09 -2.69
C ARG A 31 1.01 15.79 -3.82
N LEU A 32 1.30 14.80 -4.66
CA LEU A 32 0.37 14.34 -5.68
C LEU A 32 -0.94 13.79 -5.10
N HIS A 33 -0.87 13.07 -3.97
CA HIS A 33 -2.05 12.57 -3.27
C HIS A 33 -2.93 13.72 -2.74
N MET A 34 -2.33 14.77 -2.17
CA MET A 34 -3.06 15.96 -1.74
C MET A 34 -3.74 16.67 -2.91
N LYS A 35 -3.06 16.76 -4.07
CA LYS A 35 -3.67 17.30 -5.31
C LYS A 35 -4.85 16.48 -5.77
N TYR A 36 -4.73 15.15 -5.69
CA TYR A 36 -5.81 14.24 -6.02
C TYR A 36 -7.04 14.44 -5.12
N LEU A 37 -6.82 14.68 -3.82
CA LEU A 37 -7.88 15.00 -2.88
C LEU A 37 -8.46 16.42 -3.07
N GLY A 38 -7.88 17.24 -3.94
CA GLY A 38 -8.20 18.66 -4.09
C GLY A 38 -7.85 19.50 -2.87
N PHE A 39 -7.05 18.95 -1.95
CA PHE A 39 -6.67 19.61 -0.70
C PHE A 39 -5.76 20.81 -0.96
N ASP A 40 -4.99 20.77 -2.04
CA ASP A 40 -4.12 21.85 -2.51
C ASP A 40 -4.87 23.09 -3.01
N LYS A 41 -6.17 22.96 -3.33
CA LYS A 41 -7.02 24.05 -3.82
C LYS A 41 -7.68 24.85 -2.67
N LEU A 42 -7.60 24.35 -1.44
CA LEU A 42 -8.20 24.95 -0.25
C LEU A 42 -7.27 25.99 0.36
N SER A 43 -7.85 27.04 0.94
CA SER A 43 -7.10 28.00 1.77
C SER A 43 -6.54 27.32 3.05
N PRO A 44 -5.50 27.87 3.69
CA PRO A 44 -4.94 27.29 4.91
C PRO A 44 -5.96 27.12 6.06
N GLU A 45 -6.95 28.01 6.14
CA GLU A 45 -8.01 27.94 7.15
C GLU A 45 -8.97 26.79 6.87
N GLU A 46 -9.41 26.63 5.63
CA GLU A 46 -10.26 25.51 5.19
C GLU A 46 -9.55 24.17 5.34
N GLN A 47 -8.26 24.11 5.02
CA GLN A 47 -7.44 22.91 5.22
C GLN A 47 -7.42 22.50 6.69
N LYS A 48 -7.18 23.46 7.59
CA LYS A 48 -7.17 23.21 9.03
C LYS A 48 -8.53 22.74 9.52
N GLN A 49 -9.61 23.38 9.07
CA GLN A 49 -10.96 22.98 9.42
C GLN A 49 -11.27 21.54 8.98
N LYS A 50 -10.95 21.17 7.73
CA LYS A 50 -11.16 19.80 7.25
C LYS A 50 -10.34 18.76 8.00
N ILE A 51 -9.13 19.10 8.43
CA ILE A 51 -8.32 18.23 9.29
C ILE A 51 -9.02 18.03 10.63
N GLU A 52 -9.49 19.09 11.29
CA GLU A 52 -10.22 18.99 12.55
C GLU A 52 -11.50 18.16 12.41
N GLU A 53 -12.25 18.33 11.32
CA GLU A 53 -13.45 17.54 11.03
C GLU A 53 -13.15 16.06 10.77
N ALA A 54 -11.99 15.74 10.19
CA ALA A 54 -11.57 14.38 9.93
C ALA A 54 -11.07 13.64 11.17
N LYS A 55 -10.42 14.35 12.13
CA LYS A 55 -9.80 13.77 13.33
C LYS A 55 -10.66 12.74 14.08
N PRO A 56 -11.97 12.97 14.34
CA PRO A 56 -12.81 12.01 15.04
C PRO A 56 -12.97 10.67 14.30
N ALA A 57 -12.91 10.67 12.96
CA ALA A 57 -13.03 9.47 12.14
C ALA A 57 -11.68 8.75 11.93
N MET A 58 -10.55 9.45 12.10
CA MET A 58 -9.21 8.92 11.85
C MET A 58 -8.92 7.58 12.54
N PRO A 59 -9.27 7.36 13.83
CA PRO A 59 -9.00 6.06 14.48
C PRO A 59 -9.68 4.89 13.77
N LYS A 60 -10.91 5.08 13.27
CA LYS A 60 -11.65 4.03 12.54
C LYS A 60 -11.02 3.76 11.18
N VAL A 61 -10.60 4.82 10.48
CA VAL A 61 -9.91 4.70 9.18
C VAL A 61 -8.58 3.98 9.35
N TYR A 62 -7.79 4.32 10.38
CA TYR A 62 -6.52 3.66 10.65
C TYR A 62 -6.69 2.20 11.09
N ALA A 63 -7.72 1.89 11.88
CA ALA A 63 -8.03 0.50 12.23
C ALA A 63 -8.41 -0.31 10.97
N GLY A 64 -9.23 0.27 10.09
CA GLY A 64 -9.54 -0.34 8.79
C GLY A 64 -8.28 -0.56 7.94
N GLN A 65 -7.42 0.45 7.83
CA GLN A 65 -6.16 0.34 7.12
C GLN A 65 -5.24 -0.74 7.70
N MET A 66 -5.15 -0.84 9.03
CA MET A 66 -4.36 -1.88 9.69
C MET A 66 -4.85 -3.29 9.34
N LEU A 67 -6.18 -3.50 9.29
CA LEU A 67 -6.77 -4.77 8.86
C LEU A 67 -6.45 -5.08 7.39
N LEU A 68 -6.54 -4.09 6.51
CA LEU A 68 -6.17 -4.26 5.09
C LEU A 68 -4.68 -4.63 4.95
N SER A 69 -3.80 -3.93 5.67
CA SER A 69 -2.36 -4.22 5.70
C SER A 69 -2.06 -5.59 6.32
N LEU A 70 -2.88 -6.07 7.27
CA LEU A 70 -2.77 -7.42 7.83
C LEU A 70 -3.06 -8.48 6.78
N LEU A 71 -4.14 -8.30 6.01
CA LEU A 71 -4.51 -9.23 4.94
C LEU A 71 -3.44 -9.29 3.85
N GLU A 72 -2.94 -8.14 3.42
CA GLU A 72 -1.86 -8.03 2.44
C GLU A 72 -0.59 -8.72 2.93
N SER A 73 -0.13 -8.36 4.13
CA SER A 73 1.07 -8.93 4.75
C SER A 73 0.96 -10.45 4.91
N PHE A 74 -0.18 -10.93 5.41
CA PHE A 74 -0.42 -12.35 5.61
C PHE A 74 -0.30 -13.13 4.30
N ALA A 75 -0.92 -12.62 3.22
CA ALA A 75 -0.85 -13.26 1.91
C ALA A 75 0.60 -13.34 1.39
N VAL A 76 1.35 -12.25 1.46
CA VAL A 76 2.75 -12.21 1.00
C VAL A 76 3.63 -13.17 1.81
N VAL A 77 3.54 -13.13 3.14
CA VAL A 77 4.33 -13.99 4.02
C VAL A 77 4.02 -15.45 3.76
N ILE A 78 2.74 -15.83 3.63
CA ILE A 78 2.35 -17.20 3.30
C ILE A 78 2.95 -17.62 1.96
N ILE A 79 2.78 -16.82 0.90
CA ILE A 79 3.31 -17.14 -0.43
C ILE A 79 4.82 -17.36 -0.38
N ILE A 80 5.57 -16.45 0.23
CA ILE A 80 7.03 -16.55 0.28
C ILE A 80 7.49 -17.72 1.15
N THR A 81 7.05 -17.76 2.42
CA THR A 81 7.53 -18.74 3.38
C THR A 81 7.14 -20.16 2.97
N MET A 82 5.89 -20.40 2.55
CA MET A 82 5.50 -21.74 2.13
C MET A 82 6.15 -22.16 0.81
N SER A 83 6.33 -21.26 -0.15
CA SER A 83 7.00 -21.61 -1.41
C SER A 83 8.45 -22.04 -1.14
N MET A 84 9.19 -21.25 -0.36
CA MET A 84 10.60 -21.55 -0.05
C MET A 84 10.76 -22.83 0.77
N GLN A 85 9.87 -23.06 1.76
CA GLN A 85 9.86 -24.31 2.53
C GLN A 85 9.56 -25.55 1.68
N ASN A 86 8.86 -25.38 0.57
CA ASN A 86 8.62 -26.42 -0.43
C ASN A 86 9.72 -26.48 -1.52
N GLY A 87 10.86 -25.82 -1.32
CA GLY A 87 12.02 -25.89 -2.21
C GLY A 87 11.96 -24.95 -3.42
N VAL A 88 10.99 -24.05 -3.50
CA VAL A 88 10.92 -23.04 -4.57
C VAL A 88 11.96 -21.95 -4.31
N PRO A 89 12.84 -21.61 -5.29
CA PRO A 89 13.79 -20.52 -5.12
C PRO A 89 13.08 -19.18 -4.84
N PHE A 90 13.68 -18.35 -3.98
CA PHE A 90 13.10 -17.06 -3.57
C PHE A 90 12.65 -16.19 -4.76
N LEU A 91 13.44 -16.09 -5.83
CA LEU A 91 13.08 -15.29 -7.01
C LEU A 91 11.81 -15.79 -7.72
N VAL A 92 11.58 -17.12 -7.71
CA VAL A 92 10.35 -17.71 -8.27
C VAL A 92 9.17 -17.44 -7.34
N ALA A 93 9.35 -17.58 -6.02
CA ALA A 93 8.32 -17.24 -5.03
C ALA A 93 7.93 -15.75 -5.07
N LEU A 94 8.91 -14.86 -5.21
CA LEU A 94 8.73 -13.43 -5.41
C LEU A 94 7.95 -13.15 -6.70
N GLY A 95 8.20 -13.94 -7.75
CA GLY A 95 7.44 -13.93 -8.99
C GLY A 95 5.94 -14.07 -8.76
N PHE A 96 5.49 -14.97 -7.86
CA PHE A 96 4.06 -15.11 -7.54
C PHE A 96 3.47 -13.85 -6.89
N VAL A 97 4.22 -13.20 -6.00
CA VAL A 97 3.79 -11.95 -5.36
C VAL A 97 3.68 -10.83 -6.39
N VAL A 98 4.71 -10.67 -7.25
CA VAL A 98 4.72 -9.66 -8.32
C VAL A 98 3.61 -9.93 -9.34
N PHE A 99 3.34 -11.19 -9.65
CA PHE A 99 2.28 -11.56 -10.59
C PHE A 99 0.89 -11.24 -10.03
N ASN A 100 0.65 -11.48 -8.74
CA ASN A 100 -0.59 -11.08 -8.08
C ASN A 100 -0.78 -9.55 -8.12
N TRP A 101 0.28 -8.79 -7.88
CA TRP A 101 0.26 -7.34 -8.04
C TRP A 101 -0.09 -6.93 -9.48
N LEU A 102 0.60 -7.50 -10.47
CA LEU A 102 0.44 -7.14 -11.88
C LEU A 102 -0.92 -7.55 -12.45
N CYS A 103 -1.45 -8.70 -12.05
CA CYS A 103 -2.66 -9.27 -12.64
C CYS A 103 -3.94 -8.92 -11.88
N PHE A 104 -3.87 -8.55 -10.60
CA PHE A 104 -5.06 -8.20 -9.82
C PHE A 104 -5.06 -6.74 -9.36
N MET A 105 -3.97 -6.22 -8.81
CA MET A 105 -3.97 -4.84 -8.28
C MET A 105 -3.88 -3.80 -9.40
N VAL A 106 -3.01 -4.01 -10.38
CA VAL A 106 -2.83 -3.08 -11.51
C VAL A 106 -4.14 -2.90 -12.31
N PRO A 107 -4.88 -3.96 -12.69
CA PRO A 107 -6.14 -3.80 -13.42
C PRO A 107 -7.26 -3.19 -12.56
N VAL A 108 -7.36 -3.54 -11.28
CA VAL A 108 -8.36 -2.95 -10.37
C VAL A 108 -8.14 -1.44 -10.23
N ASN A 109 -6.91 -1.02 -9.95
CA ASN A 109 -6.57 0.41 -9.84
C ASN A 109 -6.67 1.12 -11.20
N GLY A 110 -6.29 0.44 -12.29
CA GLY A 110 -6.39 0.99 -13.65
C GLY A 110 -7.84 1.24 -14.04
N SER A 111 -8.74 0.31 -13.72
CA SER A 111 -10.18 0.45 -13.94
C SER A 111 -10.75 1.67 -13.19
N GLN A 112 -10.34 1.88 -11.93
CA GLN A 112 -10.73 3.07 -11.16
C GLN A 112 -10.27 4.38 -11.82
N ILE A 113 -9.16 4.37 -12.55
CA ILE A 113 -8.64 5.56 -13.23
C ILE A 113 -9.34 5.81 -14.58
N LEU A 114 -9.66 4.74 -15.30
CA LEU A 114 -10.40 4.83 -16.56
C LEU A 114 -11.83 5.33 -16.33
N TRP A 115 -12.52 4.74 -15.36
CA TRP A 115 -13.95 4.93 -15.12
C TRP A 115 -14.30 5.82 -13.92
N GLY A 116 -13.34 6.13 -13.05
CA GLY A 116 -13.57 6.95 -11.86
C GLY A 116 -13.52 8.44 -12.12
N ASN A 117 -13.88 9.20 -11.09
CA ASN A 117 -13.95 10.66 -11.12
C ASN A 117 -12.60 11.28 -10.74
N VAL A 118 -11.58 11.04 -11.56
CA VAL A 118 -10.22 11.55 -11.35
C VAL A 118 -9.90 12.63 -12.38
N GLU A 119 -9.31 13.74 -11.93
CA GLU A 119 -8.84 14.80 -12.82
C GLU A 119 -7.83 14.24 -13.83
N ARG A 120 -8.16 14.32 -15.12
CA ARG A 120 -7.44 13.62 -16.20
C ARG A 120 -5.96 14.02 -16.32
N GLY A 121 -5.60 15.23 -15.91
CA GLY A 121 -4.21 15.71 -15.90
C GLY A 121 -3.30 15.03 -14.87
N ILE A 122 -3.87 14.44 -13.81
CA ILE A 122 -3.12 13.74 -12.75
C ILE A 122 -3.43 12.24 -12.67
N ALA A 123 -4.44 11.77 -13.40
CA ALA A 123 -4.92 10.39 -13.42
C ALA A 123 -3.79 9.35 -13.52
N TRP A 124 -2.94 9.43 -14.54
CA TRP A 124 -1.84 8.48 -14.72
C TRP A 124 -0.76 8.60 -13.64
N LYS A 125 -0.47 9.82 -13.16
CA LYS A 125 0.49 10.01 -12.08
C LYS A 125 -0.02 9.35 -10.79
N LYS A 126 -1.31 9.53 -10.48
CA LYS A 126 -1.96 8.92 -9.32
C LYS A 126 -1.95 7.40 -9.43
N PHE A 127 -2.34 6.88 -10.60
CA PHE A 127 -2.28 5.46 -10.91
C PHE A 127 -0.91 4.87 -10.58
N PHE A 128 0.16 5.41 -11.19
CA PHE A 128 1.51 4.92 -10.99
C PHE A 128 1.96 5.06 -9.53
N SER A 129 1.64 6.18 -8.87
CA SER A 129 1.94 6.36 -7.45
C SER A 129 1.34 5.24 -6.59
N ASP A 130 0.07 4.91 -6.81
CA ASP A 130 -0.64 3.91 -5.99
C ASP A 130 -0.16 2.50 -6.27
N ILE A 131 -0.05 2.10 -7.54
CA ILE A 131 0.39 0.74 -7.86
C ILE A 131 1.84 0.52 -7.42
N MET A 132 2.70 1.55 -7.47
CA MET A 132 4.08 1.45 -7.01
C MET A 132 4.17 1.43 -5.48
N ALA A 133 3.33 2.18 -4.76
CA ALA A 133 3.25 2.10 -3.31
C ALA A 133 2.94 0.66 -2.85
N ASN A 134 1.95 0.04 -3.50
CA ASN A 134 1.60 -1.36 -3.26
C ASN A 134 2.79 -2.28 -3.60
N LEU A 135 3.39 -2.15 -4.78
CA LEU A 135 4.51 -3.01 -5.18
C LEU A 135 5.69 -2.92 -4.20
N VAL A 136 6.11 -1.70 -3.84
CA VAL A 136 7.22 -1.49 -2.89
C VAL A 136 6.89 -2.12 -1.53
N THR A 137 5.64 -2.00 -1.07
CA THR A 137 5.18 -2.63 0.17
C THR A 137 5.29 -4.16 0.09
N LEU A 138 4.72 -4.76 -0.95
CA LEU A 138 4.77 -6.20 -1.18
C LEU A 138 6.20 -6.73 -1.28
N LEU A 139 7.08 -6.03 -2.00
CA LEU A 139 8.49 -6.41 -2.15
C LEU A 139 9.26 -6.31 -0.84
N ALA A 140 9.01 -5.27 -0.03
CA ALA A 140 9.65 -5.12 1.28
C ALA A 140 9.23 -6.24 2.23
N ILE A 141 7.93 -6.54 2.30
CA ILE A 141 7.40 -7.65 3.12
C ILE A 141 7.97 -8.98 2.62
N ALA A 142 7.98 -9.22 1.31
CA ALA A 142 8.52 -10.44 0.72
C ALA A 142 10.01 -10.61 1.00
N GLY A 143 10.79 -9.53 0.93
CA GLY A 143 12.21 -9.53 1.25
C GLY A 143 12.46 -9.92 2.71
N VAL A 144 11.73 -9.31 3.66
CA VAL A 144 11.81 -9.69 5.07
C VAL A 144 11.38 -11.13 5.28
N ALA A 145 10.24 -11.55 4.71
CA ALA A 145 9.78 -12.93 4.83
C ALA A 145 10.80 -13.94 4.31
N GLY A 146 11.44 -13.66 3.17
CA GLY A 146 12.44 -14.53 2.56
C GLY A 146 13.73 -14.68 3.37
N LEU A 147 14.09 -13.69 4.20
CA LEU A 147 15.25 -13.80 5.11
C LEU A 147 15.01 -14.80 6.26
N PHE A 148 13.75 -15.11 6.56
CA PHE A 148 13.35 -15.96 7.69
C PHE A 148 12.50 -17.17 7.26
N ALA A 149 12.39 -17.43 5.95
CA ALA A 149 11.56 -18.46 5.35
C ALA A 149 12.20 -19.84 5.39
#